data_AF-A0A6A5AB25-F1
#
_entry.id   AF-A0A6A5AB25-F1
#
_cell.length_a   1.000
_cell.length_b   1.000
_cell.length_c   1.000
_cell.angle_alpha   90.00
_cell.angle_beta   90.00
_cell.angle_gamma   90.00
#
_symmetry.space_group_name_H-M   'P 1'
#
loop_
_entity.id
_entity.type
_entity.pdbx_description
1 polymer ?
#
loop_
_entity_poly.entity_id
_entity_poly.type
_entity_poly.pdbx_seq_one_letter_code
_entity_poly.pdbx_strand_id
1 'polypeptide(L)'
;MLQENRQVLLLLDNASPHRYDGQLSNVSIHMLPPNTTAYLQPQDAGVIQAFKSKIGTLRAKHVVEKFEVLVDTCDESDKETLQHL
;
A
#
# COMPACT_ATOMS: atom_id res chain seq x y z
N MET A 1 22.76 -16.46 -9.85
CA MET A 1 22.22 -17.58 -9.03
C MET A 1 22.94 -18.88 -9.32
N LEU A 2 22.68 -19.53 -10.46
CA LEU A 2 23.37 -20.76 -10.89
C LEU A 2 24.88 -20.56 -11.08
N GLN A 3 25.26 -19.52 -11.83
CA GLN A 3 26.65 -19.21 -12.16
C GLN A 3 27.51 -18.82 -10.93
N GLU A 4 26.86 -18.41 -9.83
CA GLU A 4 27.49 -18.10 -8.55
C GLU A 4 27.20 -19.17 -7.47
N ASN A 5 26.54 -20.27 -7.85
CA ASN A 5 26.07 -21.34 -6.96
C ASN A 5 25.33 -20.85 -5.69
N ARG A 6 24.56 -19.76 -5.79
CA ARG A 6 23.78 -19.24 -4.66
C ARG A 6 22.49 -20.04 -4.51
N GLN A 7 22.24 -20.50 -3.29
CA GLN A 7 20.97 -21.10 -2.89
C GLN A 7 20.01 -20.02 -2.40
N VAL A 8 18.78 -20.04 -2.90
CA VAL A 8 17.75 -19.04 -2.59
C VAL A 8 16.57 -19.71 -1.92
N LEU A 9 16.14 -19.12 -0.81
CA LEU A 9 14.85 -19.43 -0.18
C LEU A 9 13.80 -18.43 -0.67
N LEU A 10 12.77 -18.92 -1.36
CA LEU A 10 11.64 -18.12 -1.81
C LEU A 10 10.44 -18.35 -0.88
N LEU A 11 10.08 -17.33 -0.10
CA LEU A 11 8.91 -17.35 0.78
C LEU A 11 7.69 -16.80 0.04
N LEU A 12 6.62 -17.59 -0.08
CA LEU A 12 5.39 -17.22 -0.79
C LEU A 12 4.16 -17.32 0.13
N ASP A 13 3.15 -16.51 -0.15
CA ASP A 13 1.81 -16.68 0.43
C ASP A 13 1.01 -17.76 -0.32
N ASN A 14 -0.17 -18.10 0.19
CA ASN A 14 -0.99 -19.19 -0.34
C ASN A 14 -1.87 -18.80 -1.55
N ALA A 15 -1.51 -17.75 -2.30
CA ALA A 15 -2.25 -17.37 -3.49
C ALA A 15 -2.23 -18.53 -4.52
N SER A 16 -3.38 -18.81 -5.14
CA SER A 16 -3.50 -19.93 -6.09
C SER A 16 -2.43 -19.94 -7.21
N PRO A 17 -2.03 -18.79 -7.79
CA PRO A 17 -0.97 -18.77 -8.81
C PRO A 17 0.42 -19.19 -8.31
N HIS A 18 0.66 -19.17 -6.99
CA HIS A 18 1.95 -19.53 -6.38
C HIS A 18 2.12 -21.03 -6.15
N ARG A 19 1.07 -21.83 -6.40
CA ARG A 19 1.15 -23.29 -6.30
C ARG A 19 2.06 -23.82 -7.40
N TYR A 20 3.21 -24.35 -7.01
CA TYR A 20 4.20 -24.91 -7.91
C TYR A 20 4.71 -26.25 -7.35
N ASP A 21 4.51 -27.31 -8.12
CA ASP A 21 4.85 -28.69 -7.71
C ASP A 21 6.17 -29.19 -8.33
N GLY A 22 6.83 -28.37 -9.14
CA GLY A 22 8.09 -28.72 -9.78
C GLY A 22 9.31 -28.55 -8.87
N GLN A 23 10.47 -29.03 -9.34
CA GLN A 23 11.75 -28.81 -8.68
C GLN A 23 12.54 -27.69 -9.38
N LEU A 24 13.19 -26.84 -8.58
CA LEU A 24 14.11 -25.80 -9.05
C LEU A 24 15.53 -26.12 -8.58
N SER A 25 16.53 -25.85 -9.42
CA SER A 25 17.92 -26.30 -9.17
C SER A 25 18.64 -25.62 -8.00
N ASN A 26 18.25 -24.37 -7.66
CA ASN A 26 18.92 -23.56 -6.63
C ASN A 26 17.93 -22.69 -5.83
N VAL A 27 16.63 -22.99 -5.95
CA VAL A 27 15.57 -22.24 -5.29
C VAL A 27 14.71 -23.23 -4.52
N SER A 28 14.65 -23.07 -3.20
CA SER A 28 13.69 -23.77 -2.36
C SER A 28 12.49 -22.86 -2.13
N ILE A 29 11.30 -23.30 -2.52
CA ILE A 29 10.05 -22.57 -2.26
C ILE A 29 9.48 -23.03 -0.93
N HIS A 30 9.11 -22.08 -0.07
CA HIS A 30 8.40 -22.34 1.17
C HIS A 30 7.13 -21.49 1.24
N MET A 31 6.00 -22.16 1.36
CA MET A 31 4.70 -21.53 1.55
C MET A 31 4.54 -21.16 3.03
N LEU A 32 4.15 -19.92 3.29
CA LEU A 32 3.84 -19.48 4.65
C LEU A 32 2.52 -20.09 5.14
N PRO A 33 2.28 -20.16 6.46
CA PRO A 33 1.01 -20.63 6.98
C PRO A 33 -0.16 -19.77 6.48
N PRO A 34 -1.35 -20.34 6.27
CA PRO A 34 -2.52 -19.59 5.81
C PRO A 34 -2.87 -18.45 6.77
N ASN A 35 -3.41 -17.36 6.23
CA ASN A 35 -3.83 -16.15 6.97
C ASN A 35 -2.72 -15.42 7.74
N THR A 36 -1.44 -15.67 7.42
CA THR A 36 -0.32 -14.98 8.06
C THR A 36 0.27 -13.85 7.23
N THR A 37 -0.27 -13.58 6.03
CA THR A 37 0.28 -12.64 5.05
C THR A 37 0.61 -11.28 5.66
N ALA A 38 -0.35 -10.66 6.36
CA ALA A 38 -0.17 -9.33 6.95
C ALA A 38 0.92 -9.24 8.04
N TYR A 39 1.31 -10.37 8.65
CA TYR A 39 2.23 -10.39 9.79
C TYR A 39 3.59 -10.99 9.43
N LEU A 40 3.60 -12.09 8.66
CA LEU A 40 4.81 -12.84 8.35
C LEU A 40 5.41 -12.48 7.00
N GLN A 41 4.64 -11.94 6.04
CA GLN A 41 5.22 -11.51 4.76
C GLN A 41 5.91 -10.16 4.94
N PRO A 42 7.24 -10.08 4.74
CA PRO A 42 7.96 -8.82 4.88
C PRO A 42 7.49 -7.76 3.86
N GLN A 43 6.95 -8.20 2.72
CA GLN A 43 6.41 -7.29 1.71
C GLN A 43 5.15 -6.57 2.21
N ASP A 44 4.22 -7.29 2.82
CA ASP A 44 2.99 -6.72 3.38
C ASP A 44 3.26 -5.86 4.61
N ALA A 45 3.97 -6.40 5.59
CA ALA A 45 4.28 -5.73 6.85
C ALA A 45 5.31 -4.60 6.69
N GLY A 46 6.07 -4.58 5.60
CA GLY A 46 7.07 -3.57 5.32
C GLY A 46 6.60 -2.60 4.23
N VAL A 47 6.94 -2.95 2.99
CA VAL A 47 6.84 -2.04 1.84
C VAL A 47 5.39 -1.61 1.57
N ILE A 48 4.46 -2.57 1.54
CA ILE A 48 3.04 -2.28 1.24
C ILE A 48 2.42 -1.44 2.36
N GLN A 49 2.68 -1.78 3.63
CA GLN A 49 2.18 -0.99 4.76
C GLN A 49 2.69 0.46 4.70
N ALA A 50 3.99 0.65 4.47
CA ALA A 50 4.57 1.99 4.36
C ALA A 50 3.94 2.79 3.20
N PHE A 51 3.74 2.15 2.05
CA PHE A 51 3.10 2.77 0.90
C PHE A 51 1.64 3.17 1.19
N LYS A 52 0.85 2.26 1.76
CA LYS A 52 -0.55 2.52 2.17
C LYS A 52 -0.63 3.68 3.16
N SER A 53 0.27 3.73 4.13
CA SER A 53 0.35 4.83 5.10
C SER A 53 0.57 6.18 4.41
N LYS A 54 1.54 6.26 3.49
CA LYS A 54 1.84 7.48 2.74
C LYS A 54 0.65 7.95 1.91
N ILE A 55 0.00 7.05 1.19
CA ILE A 55 -1.21 7.35 0.42
C ILE A 55 -2.33 7.83 1.35
N GLY A 56 -2.50 7.21 2.52
CA GLY A 56 -3.45 7.65 3.54
C GLY A 56 -3.22 9.10 3.97
N THR A 57 -1.96 9.48 4.26
CA THR A 57 -1.61 10.87 4.58
C THR A 57 -1.93 11.84 3.44
N LEU A 58 -1.60 11.48 2.20
CA LEU A 58 -1.88 12.33 1.04
C LEU A 58 -3.38 12.53 0.83
N ARG A 59 -4.18 11.47 1.00
CA ARG A 59 -5.65 11.56 0.93
C ARG A 59 -6.22 12.45 2.01
N ALA A 60 -5.75 12.32 3.25
CA ALA A 60 -6.21 13.16 4.36
C ALA A 60 -5.92 14.64 4.08
N LYS A 61 -4.70 14.97 3.61
CA LYS A 61 -4.34 16.34 3.24
C LYS A 61 -5.24 16.90 2.13
N HIS A 62 -5.44 16.13 1.06
CA HIS A 62 -6.29 16.54 -0.05
C HIS A 62 -7.74 16.82 0.38
N VAL A 63 -8.27 16.06 1.33
CA VAL A 63 -9.62 16.31 1.88
C VAL A 63 -9.66 17.61 2.68
N VAL A 64 -8.67 17.85 3.54
CA VAL A 64 -8.57 19.08 4.33
C VAL A 64 -8.45 20.30 3.43
N GLU A 65 -7.54 20.27 2.46
CA GLU A 65 -7.32 21.36 1.50
C GLU A 65 -8.60 21.70 0.73
N LYS A 66 -9.35 20.68 0.27
CA LYS A 66 -10.64 20.91 -0.40
C LYS A 66 -11.71 21.50 0.51
N PHE A 67 -11.70 21.12 1.78
CA PHE A 67 -12.65 21.65 2.75
C PHE A 67 -12.33 23.11 3.09
N GLU A 68 -11.05 23.46 3.27
CA GLU A 68 -10.60 24.84 3.47
C GLU A 68 -11.04 25.74 2.32
N VAL A 69 -10.78 25.33 1.07
CA VAL A 69 -11.22 26.08 -0.12
C VAL A 69 -12.74 26.28 -0.14
N LEU A 70 -13.51 25.27 0.24
CA LEU A 70 -14.97 25.36 0.28
C LEU A 70 -15.44 26.38 1.33
N VAL A 71 -14.84 26.35 2.53
CA VAL A 71 -15.14 27.29 3.61
C VAL A 71 -14.83 28.72 3.18
N ASP A 72 -13.66 28.95 2.59
CA ASP A 72 -13.27 30.28 2.09
C ASP A 72 -14.26 30.81 1.04
N THR A 73 -14.74 29.95 0.13
CA THR A 73 -15.73 30.37 -0.88
C THR A 73 -17.10 30.74 -0.29
N CYS A 74 -17.49 30.15 0.84
CA CYS A 74 -18.73 30.51 1.53
C CYS A 74 -18.61 31.86 2.24
N ASP A 75 -17.46 32.13 2.87
CA ASP A 75 -17.20 33.39 3.56
C ASP A 75 -17.18 34.60 2.61
N GLU A 76 -16.70 34.42 1.37
CA GLU A 76 -16.70 35.48 0.36
C GLU A 76 -18.11 35.75 -0.22
N SER A 77 -18.94 34.72 -0.40
CA SER A 77 -20.33 34.90 -0.85
C SER A 77 -21.20 35.67 0.16
N ASP A 78 -20.93 35.51 1.46
CA ASP A 78 -21.64 36.27 2.50
C ASP A 78 -21.24 37.76 2.52
N LYS A 79 -19.99 38.08 2.15
CA LYS A 79 -19.51 39.47 2.02
C LYS A 79 -20.06 40.18 0.79
N GLU A 80 -20.15 39.51 -0.36
CA GLU A 80 -20.74 40.09 -1.58
C GLU A 80 -22.24 40.39 -1.39
N THR A 81 -22.97 39.53 -0.68
CA THR A 81 -24.39 39.73 -0.41
C THR A 81 -24.67 40.95 0.47
N LEU A 82 -23.76 41.27 1.41
CA LEU A 82 -23.86 42.43 2.29
C LEU A 82 -23.46 43.76 1.62
N GLN A 83 -22.67 43.74 0.54
CA GLN A 83 -22.28 44.96 -0.19
C GLN A 83 -23.38 45.52 -1.12
N HIS A 84 -24.43 44.74 -1.37
CA HIS A 84 -25.55 45.10 -2.25
C HIS A 84 -26.84 45.49 -1.52
N LEU A 85 -26.81 45.60 -0.18
CA LEU A 85 -27.86 46.18 0.67
C LEU A 85 -27.49 47.61 1.08
#